data_AF-J9EPJ0-F1
#
_entry.id   AF-J9EPJ0-F1
#
_cell.length_a   1.000
_cell.length_b   1.000
_cell.length_c   1.000
_cell.angle_alpha   90.00
_cell.angle_beta   90.00
_cell.angle_gamma   90.00
#
_symmetry.space_group_name_H-M   'P 1'
#
loop_
_entity.id
_entity.type
_entity.pdbx_description
1 polymer ?
#
loop_
_entity_poly.entity_id
_entity_poly.type
_entity_poly.pdbx_seq_one_letter_code
_entity_poly.pdbx_strand_id
1 'polypeptide(L)' 'MGHFSKFIPPGSVRIELHFYMKPVSYEGVAFVTPTHQQVLVLLNRGNKSVTFSVEDIAKDGMALRIQLESKSIATVIWNK' A
#
# COMPACT_ATOMS: atom_id res chain seq x y z
N MET A 1 -8.26 -3.73 -12.27
CA MET A 1 -7.34 -4.86 -12.54
C MET A 1 -5.89 -4.43 -12.77
N GLY A 2 -5.59 -3.39 -13.55
CA GLY A 2 -4.19 -2.98 -13.82
C GLY A 2 -3.31 -2.66 -12.59
N HIS A 3 -3.90 -2.08 -11.52
CA HIS A 3 -3.20 -1.82 -10.25
C HIS A 3 -2.67 -3.07 -9.53
N PHE A 4 -3.22 -4.25 -9.88
CA PHE A 4 -2.80 -5.53 -9.34
C PHE A 4 -1.92 -6.25 -10.35
N SER A 5 -2.46 -6.57 -11.54
CA SER A 5 -1.79 -7.44 -12.52
C SER A 5 -0.45 -6.90 -13.05
N LYS A 6 -0.26 -5.58 -13.07
CA LYS A 6 1.00 -4.96 -13.50
C LYS A 6 2.12 -5.06 -12.46
N PHE A 7 1.77 -5.12 -11.16
CA PHE A 7 2.71 -4.92 -10.06
C PHE A 7 2.82 -6.11 -9.11
N ILE A 8 1.89 -7.06 -9.19
CA ILE A 8 1.84 -8.27 -8.35
C ILE A 8 1.96 -9.47 -9.29
N PRO A 9 3.20 -9.83 -9.71
CA PRO A 9 3.41 -10.98 -10.58
C PRO A 9 3.08 -12.30 -9.85
N PRO A 10 2.88 -13.40 -10.58
CA PRO A 10 2.74 -14.74 -10.00
C PRO A 10 3.89 -15.07 -9.02
N GLY A 11 3.55 -15.73 -7.91
CA GLY A 11 4.50 -16.01 -6.82
C GLY A 11 4.64 -14.90 -5.77
N SER A 12 3.97 -13.76 -5.95
CA SER A 12 3.89 -12.74 -4.90
C SER A 12 3.08 -13.25 -3.71
N VAL A 13 3.51 -12.91 -2.50
CA VAL A 13 2.90 -13.35 -1.25
C VAL A 13 2.26 -12.17 -0.55
N ARG A 14 1.00 -12.31 -0.12
CA ARG A 14 0.32 -11.29 0.68
C ARG A 14 0.94 -11.26 2.08
N ILE A 15 1.28 -10.06 2.55
CA ILE A 15 1.78 -9.83 3.91
C ILE A 15 0.73 -9.10 4.77
N GLU A 16 0.93 -9.13 6.08
CA GLU A 16 0.05 -8.39 7.01
C GLU A 16 0.20 -6.88 6.82
N LEU A 17 -0.92 -6.17 6.92
CA LEU A 17 -0.99 -4.71 6.89
C LEU A 17 -1.78 -4.23 8.10
N HIS A 18 -1.12 -3.48 8.98
CA HIS A 18 -1.72 -2.94 10.19
C HIS A 18 -2.10 -1.46 10.02
N PHE A 19 -3.30 -1.09 10.46
CA PHE A 19 -3.76 0.31 10.48
C PHE A 19 -3.81 0.81 11.92
N TYR A 20 -2.91 1.73 12.26
CA TYR A 20 -2.79 2.28 13.61
C TYR A 20 -3.93 3.22 13.99
N MET A 21 -4.40 4.07 13.06
CA MET A 21 -5.50 5.01 13.33
C MET A 21 -6.85 4.41 12.92
N LYS A 22 -7.83 4.46 13.82
CA LYS A 22 -9.21 4.02 13.60
C LYS A 22 -10.19 5.18 13.84
N PRO A 23 -11.33 5.25 13.13
CA PRO A 23 -11.75 4.34 12.05
C PRO A 23 -10.94 4.55 10.76
N VAL A 24 -10.66 3.45 10.04
CA VAL A 24 -9.95 3.51 8.75
C VAL A 24 -10.96 3.85 7.65
N SER A 25 -10.72 4.93 6.90
CA SER A 25 -11.62 5.41 5.83
C SER A 25 -11.23 4.93 4.42
N TYR A 26 -10.23 4.05 4.33
CA TYR A 26 -9.66 3.50 3.09
C TYR A 26 -9.35 2.01 3.27
N GLU A 27 -9.20 1.32 2.15
CA GLU A 27 -8.82 -0.10 2.11
C GLU A 27 -7.37 -0.23 1.63
N GLY A 28 -6.68 -1.26 2.08
CA GLY A 28 -5.30 -1.52 1.68
C GLY A 28 -4.94 -2.99 1.74
N VAL A 29 -4.01 -3.40 0.88
CA VAL A 29 -3.43 -4.74 0.88
C VAL A 29 -1.97 -4.66 0.44
N ALA A 30 -1.10 -5.41 1.12
CA ALA A 30 0.33 -5.42 0.87
C ALA A 30 0.84 -6.80 0.43
N PHE A 31 1.88 -6.80 -0.40
CA PHE A 31 2.51 -7.99 -0.95
C PHE A 31 4.03 -7.84 -0.97
N VAL A 32 4.73 -8.97 -0.95
CA VAL A 32 6.14 -9.09 -1.33
C VAL A 32 6.21 -9.87 -2.64
N THR A 33 6.90 -9.32 -3.63
CA THR A 33 7.10 -9.97 -4.93
C THR A 33 8.22 -11.02 -4.86
N PRO A 34 8.33 -11.94 -5.84
CA PRO A 34 9.48 -12.86 -5.94
C PRO A 34 10.84 -12.17 -6.07
N THR A 35 10.85 -10.90 -6.48
CA THR A 35 12.04 -10.04 -6.57
C THR A 35 12.30 -9.25 -5.28
N HIS A 36 11.61 -9.58 -4.18
CA HIS A 36 11.72 -8.95 -2.86
C HIS A 36 11.32 -7.46 -2.82
N GLN A 37 10.46 -7.03 -3.75
CA GLN A 37 9.87 -5.69 -3.72
C GLN A 37 8.59 -5.72 -2.90
N GLN A 38 8.35 -4.65 -2.15
CA GLN A 38 7.12 -4.44 -1.42
C GLN A 38 6.14 -3.68 -2.30
N VAL A 39 4.91 -4.16 -2.35
CA VAL A 39 3.82 -3.56 -3.14
C VAL A 39 2.64 -3.33 -2.21
N LEU A 40 2.21 -2.08 -2.09
CA LEU A 40 1.02 -1.68 -1.35
C LEU A 40 -0.03 -1.14 -2.33
N VAL A 41 -1.19 -1.78 -2.37
CA VAL A 41 -2.35 -1.28 -3.11
C VAL A 41 -3.32 -0.64 -2.12
N LEU A 42 -3.73 0.59 -2.40
CA LEU A 42 -4.59 1.40 -1.55
C LEU A 42 -5.80 1.88 -2.33
N LEU A 43 -6.98 1.82 -1.72
CA LEU A 43 -8.23 2.24 -2.30
C LEU A 43 -8.94 3.22 -1.36
N ASN A 44 -9.13 4.45 -1.81
CA ASN A 44 -9.95 5.44 -1.14
C ASN A 44 -11.28 5.60 -1.89
N ARG A 45 -12.34 4.99 -1.37
CA ARG A 45 -13.71 5.19 -1.88
C ARG A 45 -14.36 6.46 -1.35
N GLY A 46 -13.74 7.11 -0.37
CA GLY A 46 -14.26 8.30 0.29
C GLY A 46 -14.23 9.53 -0.62
N ASN A 47 -14.97 10.55 -0.18
CA ASN A 47 -15.09 11.84 -0.89
C ASN A 47 -14.03 12.87 -0.45
N LYS A 48 -13.04 12.46 0.34
CA LYS A 48 -11.95 13.33 0.83
C LYS A 48 -10.62 12.64 0.58
N SER A 49 -9.58 13.42 0.29
CA SER A 49 -8.21 12.93 0.29
C SER A 49 -7.78 12.55 1.71
N VAL A 50 -6.87 11.59 1.81
CA VAL A 50 -6.32 11.12 3.08
C VAL A 50 -4.79 11.10 2.97
N THR A 51 -4.11 11.59 4.00
CA THR A 51 -2.65 11.55 4.09
C THR A 51 -2.24 10.65 5.24
N PHE A 52 -1.33 9.72 5.00
CA PHE A 52 -0.83 8.80 6.01
C PHE A 52 0.64 8.45 5.78
N SER A 53 1.26 7.94 6.82
CA SER A 53 2.61 7.39 6.78
C SER A 53 2.53 5.86 6.70
N VAL A 54 3.32 5.28 5.81
CA VAL A 54 3.51 3.83 5.71
C VAL A 54 4.89 3.51 6.25
N GLU A 55 4.93 2.65 7.26
CA GLU A 55 6.15 2.14 7.87
C GLU A 55 6.31 0.66 7.49
N ASP A 56 7.53 0.29 7.15
CA ASP A 56 7.91 -1.10 6.89
C ASP A 56 8.81 -1.56 8.03
N ILE A 57 8.37 -2.58 8.78
CA ILE A 57 9.13 -3.10 9.93
C ILE A 57 10.51 -3.64 9.53
N ALA A 58 10.70 -4.03 8.27
CA ALA A 58 11.99 -4.47 7.75
C ALA A 58 12.94 -3.29 7.47
N LYS A 59 12.43 -2.05 7.50
CA LYS A 59 13.18 -0.81 7.26
C LYS A 59 13.01 0.16 8.40
N ASP A 60 13.81 -0.10 9.43
CA ASP A 60 13.83 0.72 10.63
C ASP A 60 14.06 2.21 10.31
N GLY A 61 13.21 3.07 10.88
CA GLY A 61 13.26 4.51 10.71
C GLY A 61 12.82 5.08 9.35
N MET A 62 12.38 4.28 8.38
CA MET A 62 11.86 4.79 7.10
C MET A 62 10.32 4.77 7.03
N ALA A 63 9.74 5.95 6.82
CA ALA A 63 8.31 6.11 6.57
C ALA A 63 8.05 6.78 5.22
N LEU A 64 7.14 6.21 4.43
CA LEU A 64 6.64 6.82 3.20
C LEU A 64 5.40 7.65 3.50
N ARG A 65 5.46 8.96 3.25
CA ARG A 65 4.29 9.84 3.38
C ARG A 65 3.51 9.82 2.06
N ILE A 66 2.28 9.35 2.11
CA ILE A 66 1.42 9.16 0.94
C ILE A 66 0.18 10.02 1.09
N GLN A 67 -0.13 10.79 0.05
CA GLN A 67 -1.44 11.44 -0.12
C GLN A 67 -2.26 10.62 -1.10
N LEU A 68 -3.40 10.11 -0.64
CA LEU A 68 -4.33 9.31 -1.43
C LEU A 68 -5.58 10.13 -1.71
N GLU A 69 -5.76 10.51 -2.98
CA GLU A 69 -6.86 11.35 -3.43
C GLU A 69 -8.23 10.68 -3.21
N SER A 70 -9.28 11.50 -3.15
CA SER A 70 -10.67 11.00 -3.07
C SER A 70 -11.01 10.14 -4.29
N LYS A 71 -11.81 9.08 -4.09
CA LYS A 71 -12.28 8.20 -5.17
C LYS A 71 -11.14 7.64 -6.05
N SER A 72 -10.01 7.31 -5.44
CA SER A 72 -8.80 6.89 -6.15
C SER A 72 -8.28 5.55 -5.67
N ILE A 73 -7.49 4.91 -6.55
CA ILE A 73 -6.69 3.73 -6.24
C ILE A 73 -5.23 4.05 -6.57
N ALA A 74 -4.32 3.65 -5.69
CA ALA A 74 -2.89 3.85 -5.86
C ALA A 74 -2.14 2.54 -5.62
N THR A 75 -1.04 2.36 -6.35
CA THR A 75 -0.08 1.27 -6.11
C THR A 75 1.26 1.89 -5.79
N VAL A 76 1.79 1.59 -4.62
CA VAL A 76 3.06 2.10 -4.12
C VAL A 76 4.05 0.95 -4.07
N ILE A 77 5.26 1.18 -4.56
CA ILE A 77 6.29 0.15 -4.67
C ILE A 77 7.58 0.73 -4.08
N TRP A 78 8.21 -0.01 -3.18
CA TRP A 78 9.50 0.34 -2.62
C TRP A 78 10.44 -0.87 -2.60
N ASN A 79 11.72 -0.60 -2.28
CA ASN A 79 12.82 -1.55 -2.32
C ASN A 79 13.15 -2.06 -3.72
N LYS A 80 13.27 -1.10 -4.66
CA LYS A 80 13.92 -1.34 -5.96
C LYS A 80 15.40 -1.53 -5.82
#